data_AF-A0A7Y5UZG5-F1
#
_entry.id   AF-A0A7Y5UZG5-F1
#
_cell.length_a   1.000
_cell.length_b   1.000
_cell.length_c   1.000
_cell.angle_alpha   90.00
_cell.angle_beta   90.00
_cell.angle_gamma   90.00
#
_symmetry.space_group_name_H-M   'P 1'
#
loop_
_entity.id
_entity.type
_entity.pdbx_description
1 polymer ?
#
loop_
_entity_poly.entity_id
_entity_poly.type
_entity_poly.pdbx_seq_one_letter_code
_entity_poly.pdbx_strand_id
1 'polypeptide(L)'
;MYNDLLLNRLVAPTDTEDTQINDLIDEIEELDNLLSPEAQELIRDLRPHIVTDDVYEGIDEKASFGDRIADRLTTLAGSWKFIIIFVCLMTVWIGINSYLGGQAFDPFPFILLNLALSTLAAIQAPVILMSQNRQATKDRAVAENDFQVNLKNEVEIADLHRKIDSLTDALTMQTRLVNALVEARRKELNATVRLIEHARSGEAANGAHAPASG
;
A
#
# COMPACT_ATOMS: atom_id res chain seq x y z
N MET A 1 10.78 5.87 40.59
CA MET A 1 11.85 5.80 39.58
C MET A 1 11.30 5.23 38.26
N TYR A 2 10.23 5.82 37.73
CA TYR A 2 9.62 5.45 36.44
C TYR A 2 8.90 6.68 35.87
N ASN A 3 8.38 7.54 36.75
CA ASN A 3 7.76 8.81 36.40
C ASN A 3 8.75 9.90 35.93
N ASP A 4 10.00 9.88 36.43
CA ASP A 4 11.02 10.88 36.04
C ASP A 4 11.57 10.70 34.62
N LEU A 5 11.51 9.47 34.09
CA LEU A 5 12.00 9.18 32.73
C LEU A 5 11.04 9.70 31.65
N LEU A 6 9.74 9.79 31.94
CA LEU A 6 8.75 10.33 31.02
C LEU A 6 8.73 11.86 31.00
N LEU A 7 9.03 12.50 32.14
CA LEU A 7 9.07 13.96 32.24
C LEU A 7 10.31 14.57 31.55
N ASN A 8 11.43 13.85 31.49
CA ASN A 8 12.65 14.34 30.85
C ASN A 8 12.59 14.30 29.30
N ARG A 9 11.71 13.48 28.70
CA ARG A 9 11.50 13.45 27.24
C ARG A 9 10.59 14.57 26.72
N LEU A 10 9.86 15.24 27.61
CA LEU A 10 8.94 16.33 27.26
C LEU A 10 9.61 17.72 27.26
N VAL A 11 10.88 17.83 27.69
CA VAL A 11 11.61 19.09 27.83
C VAL A 11 13.05 18.96 27.32
N ALA A 12 13.24 18.78 26.01
CA ALA A 12 14.52 19.03 25.34
C ALA A 12 14.30 19.62 23.93
N PRO A 13 15.14 20.56 23.50
CA PRO A 13 14.83 21.49 22.41
C PRO A 13 14.99 20.86 21.03
N THR A 14 14.24 21.46 20.11
CA THR A 14 14.01 21.13 18.69
C THR A 14 15.26 21.24 17.81
N ASP A 15 16.21 20.33 17.96
CA ASP A 15 17.29 20.04 16.99
C ASP A 15 17.41 18.51 16.73
N THR A 16 16.37 17.75 17.07
CA THR A 16 16.42 16.29 17.25
C THR A 16 15.73 15.47 16.16
N GLU A 17 15.27 16.07 15.06
CA GLU A 17 14.56 15.33 14.01
C GLU A 17 15.50 14.36 13.27
N ASP A 18 16.70 14.81 12.89
CA ASP A 18 17.65 13.97 12.14
C ASP A 18 18.21 12.81 12.98
N THR A 19 18.46 13.04 14.27
CA THR A 19 18.89 11.97 15.20
C THR A 19 17.77 11.00 15.54
N GLN A 20 16.52 11.45 15.66
CA GLN A 20 15.38 10.53 15.87
C GLN A 20 15.09 9.71 14.63
N ILE A 21 15.22 10.29 13.43
CA ILE A 21 15.06 9.56 12.17
C ILE A 21 16.14 8.49 12.03
N ASN A 22 17.40 8.80 12.37
CA ASN A 22 18.48 7.82 12.30
C ASN A 22 18.34 6.72 13.37
N ASP A 23 17.92 7.04 14.59
CA ASP A 23 17.61 6.03 15.63
C ASP A 23 16.47 5.09 15.19
N LEU A 24 15.44 5.63 14.53
CA LEU A 24 14.33 4.82 14.00
C LEU A 24 14.75 3.95 12.81
N ILE A 25 15.69 4.42 11.98
CA ILE A 25 16.27 3.63 10.89
C ILE A 25 17.08 2.46 11.45
N ASP A 26 17.91 2.71 12.45
CA ASP A 26 18.71 1.68 13.12
C ASP A 26 17.82 0.65 13.85
N GLU A 27 16.73 1.09 14.50
CA GLU A 27 15.76 0.20 15.16
C GLU A 27 14.97 -0.67 14.15
N ILE A 28 14.67 -0.13 12.97
CA ILE A 28 14.04 -0.89 11.87
C ILE A 28 15.01 -1.92 11.28
N GLU A 29 16.29 -1.58 11.13
CA GLU A 29 17.34 -2.46 10.61
C GLU A 29 17.69 -3.59 11.61
N GLU A 30 17.60 -3.32 12.91
CA GLU A 30 17.72 -4.33 13.96
C GLU A 30 16.50 -5.26 14.00
N LEU A 31 15.28 -4.74 13.76
CA LEU A 31 14.07 -5.55 13.62
C LEU A 31 14.09 -6.48 12.39
N ASP A 32 14.67 -6.03 11.28
CA ASP A 32 14.79 -6.81 10.03
C ASP A 32 15.74 -8.01 10.19
N ASN A 33 16.78 -7.86 11.01
CA ASN A 33 17.73 -8.92 11.37
C ASN A 33 17.21 -9.92 12.41
N LEU A 34 16.18 -9.55 13.19
CA LEU A 34 15.52 -10.44 14.15
C LEU A 34 14.39 -11.27 13.54
N LEU A 35 14.03 -10.98 12.28
CA LEU A 35 13.00 -11.72 11.57
C LEU A 35 13.54 -13.08 11.10
N SER A 36 12.87 -14.17 11.50
CA SER A 36 13.23 -15.54 11.09
C SER A 36 13.42 -15.64 9.57
N PRO A 37 14.41 -16.39 9.05
CA PRO A 37 14.61 -16.56 7.61
C PRO A 37 13.35 -17.04 6.87
N GLU A 38 12.46 -17.79 7.54
CA GLU A 38 11.15 -18.19 7.01
C GLU A 38 10.16 -17.02 6.86
N ALA A 39 10.22 -16.04 7.77
CA ALA A 39 9.41 -14.82 7.69
C ALA A 39 9.99 -13.83 6.68
N GLN A 40 11.30 -13.81 6.47
CA GLN A 40 11.92 -13.11 5.34
C GLN A 40 11.57 -13.75 4.00
N GLU A 41 11.52 -15.09 3.93
CA GLU A 41 11.08 -15.82 2.73
C GLU A 41 9.57 -15.62 2.48
N LEU A 42 8.75 -15.66 3.52
CA LEU A 42 7.33 -15.35 3.42
C LEU A 42 7.11 -13.90 3.02
N ILE A 43 7.84 -12.92 3.56
CA ILE A 43 7.79 -11.52 3.10
C ILE A 43 8.36 -11.38 1.69
N ARG A 44 9.26 -12.25 1.23
CA ARG A 44 9.77 -12.25 -0.15
C ARG A 44 8.75 -12.84 -1.14
N ASP A 45 7.96 -13.81 -0.69
CA ASP A 45 6.81 -14.39 -1.41
C ASP A 45 5.55 -13.50 -1.35
N LEU A 46 5.39 -12.76 -0.24
CA LEU A 46 4.27 -11.85 0.03
C LEU A 46 4.57 -10.41 -0.38
N ARG A 47 5.85 -10.05 -0.61
CA ARG A 47 6.25 -8.87 -1.38
C ARG A 47 5.70 -9.19 -2.75
N PRO A 48 4.53 -8.64 -3.10
CA PRO A 48 4.02 -8.86 -4.42
C PRO A 48 5.15 -8.39 -5.31
N HIS A 49 5.44 -9.14 -6.37
CA HIS A 49 5.80 -8.45 -7.59
C HIS A 49 4.77 -7.33 -7.72
N ILE A 50 5.11 -6.11 -7.34
CA ILE A 50 4.30 -4.94 -7.62
C ILE A 50 4.53 -4.81 -9.12
N VAL A 51 3.69 -5.52 -9.88
CA VAL A 51 3.77 -5.81 -11.30
C VAL A 51 3.46 -4.55 -12.10
N THR A 52 4.04 -3.42 -11.72
CA THR A 52 3.90 -2.19 -12.48
C THR A 52 4.97 -2.14 -13.56
N ASP A 53 6.23 -2.47 -13.26
CA ASP A 53 7.32 -2.37 -14.25
C ASP A 53 7.18 -3.34 -15.43
N ASP A 54 6.78 -4.60 -15.19
CA ASP A 54 6.65 -5.62 -16.26
C ASP A 54 5.59 -5.26 -17.31
N VAL A 55 4.47 -4.64 -16.86
CA VAL A 55 3.37 -4.24 -17.75
C VAL A 55 3.82 -3.16 -18.74
N TYR A 56 4.66 -2.22 -18.31
CA TYR A 56 5.15 -1.16 -19.16
C TYR A 56 6.32 -1.61 -20.05
N GLU A 57 7.23 -2.45 -19.54
CA GLU A 57 8.37 -2.99 -20.32
C GLU A 57 7.91 -3.77 -21.55
N GLY A 58 6.92 -4.66 -21.41
CA GLY A 58 6.39 -5.44 -22.54
C GLY A 58 5.64 -4.61 -23.60
N ILE A 59 5.20 -3.40 -23.26
CA ILE A 59 4.54 -2.47 -24.19
C ILE A 59 5.57 -1.58 -24.89
N ASP A 60 6.57 -1.08 -24.16
CA ASP A 60 7.60 -0.22 -24.72
C ASP A 60 8.59 -0.99 -25.62
N GLU A 61 8.83 -2.29 -25.36
CA GLU A 61 9.61 -3.16 -26.26
C GLU A 61 9.02 -3.27 -27.67
N LYS A 62 7.69 -3.12 -27.80
CA LYS A 62 6.99 -3.25 -29.09
C LYS A 62 6.78 -1.92 -29.81
N ALA A 63 7.28 -0.81 -29.26
CA ALA A 63 7.07 0.52 -29.84
C ALA A 63 7.87 0.72 -31.14
N SER A 64 7.18 1.07 -32.23
CA SER A 64 7.81 1.39 -33.50
C SER A 64 8.53 2.75 -33.44
N PHE A 65 9.45 3.00 -34.37
CA PHE A 65 10.11 4.30 -34.51
C PHE A 65 9.09 5.44 -34.70
N GLY A 66 8.00 5.18 -35.42
CA GLY A 66 6.89 6.13 -35.58
C GLY A 66 6.17 6.46 -34.28
N ASP A 67 5.97 5.48 -33.40
CA ASP A 67 5.35 5.67 -32.08
C ASP A 67 6.17 6.60 -31.20
N ARG A 68 7.49 6.42 -31.19
CA ARG A 68 8.43 7.23 -30.39
C ARG A 68 8.47 8.69 -30.86
N ILE A 69 8.34 8.92 -32.17
CA ILE A 69 8.25 10.28 -32.73
C ILE A 69 6.90 10.91 -32.42
N ALA A 70 5.80 10.17 -32.59
CA ALA A 70 4.46 10.64 -32.28
C ALA A 70 4.35 11.09 -30.82
N ASP A 71 4.99 10.38 -29.89
CA ASP A 71 4.98 10.71 -28.46
C ASP A 71 5.71 11.99 -28.13
N ARG A 72 6.90 12.14 -28.71
CA ARG A 72 7.66 13.38 -28.56
C ARG A 72 6.88 14.54 -29.16
N LEU A 73 6.23 14.33 -30.30
CA LEU A 73 5.43 15.38 -30.94
C LEU A 73 4.20 15.75 -30.10
N THR A 74 3.48 14.78 -29.56
CA THR A 74 2.30 15.02 -28.71
C THR A 74 2.67 15.67 -27.37
N THR A 75 3.74 15.21 -26.73
CA THR A 75 4.21 15.82 -25.45
C THR A 75 4.73 17.24 -25.64
N LEU A 76 5.40 17.53 -26.76
CA LEU A 76 5.84 18.89 -27.10
C LEU A 76 4.66 19.79 -27.49
N ALA A 77 3.76 19.30 -28.34
CA ALA A 77 2.59 20.06 -28.80
C ALA A 77 1.54 20.29 -27.69
N GLY A 78 1.48 19.41 -26.69
CA GLY A 78 0.58 19.54 -25.53
C GLY A 78 1.04 20.54 -24.47
N SER A 79 2.22 21.15 -24.61
CA SER A 79 2.74 22.10 -23.63
C SER A 79 2.16 23.51 -23.79
N TRP A 80 1.72 24.12 -22.70
CA TRP A 80 1.30 25.53 -22.67
C TRP A 80 2.35 26.50 -23.22
N LYS A 81 3.64 26.23 -23.01
CA LYS A 81 4.74 27.06 -23.51
C LYS A 81 4.83 27.02 -25.04
N PHE A 82 4.61 25.86 -25.64
CA PHE A 82 4.62 25.68 -27.09
C PHE A 82 3.50 26.49 -27.75
N ILE A 83 2.27 26.42 -27.19
CA ILE A 83 1.12 27.16 -27.69
C ILE A 83 1.40 28.67 -27.71
N ILE A 84 1.96 29.21 -26.62
CA ILE A 84 2.28 30.65 -26.52
C ILE A 84 3.32 31.05 -27.57
N ILE A 85 4.42 30.30 -27.69
CA ILE A 85 5.47 30.57 -28.69
C ILE A 85 4.91 30.50 -30.11
N PHE A 86 4.08 29.50 -30.40
CA PHE A 86 3.46 29.32 -31.70
C PHE A 86 2.55 30.50 -32.07
N VAL A 87 1.69 30.94 -31.15
CA VAL A 87 0.82 32.12 -31.36
C VAL A 87 1.66 33.39 -31.56
N CYS A 88 2.70 33.61 -30.74
CA CYS A 88 3.60 34.75 -30.92
C CYS A 88 4.29 34.74 -32.30
N LEU A 89 4.77 33.59 -32.74
CA LEU A 89 5.40 33.44 -34.06
C LEU A 89 4.42 33.76 -35.18
N MET A 90 3.18 33.30 -35.07
CA MET A 90 2.11 33.63 -36.03
C MET A 90 1.83 35.14 -36.05
N THR A 91 1.69 35.78 -34.89
CA THR A 91 1.49 37.23 -34.79
C THR A 91 2.64 38.02 -35.40
N VAL A 92 3.90 37.61 -35.15
CA VAL A 92 5.09 38.23 -35.72
C VAL A 92 5.12 38.07 -37.24
N TRP A 93 4.81 36.88 -37.76
CA TRP A 93 4.75 36.62 -39.21
C TRP A 93 3.71 37.50 -39.89
N ILE A 94 2.50 37.57 -39.32
CA ILE A 94 1.42 38.42 -39.83
C ILE A 94 1.85 39.90 -39.77
N GLY A 95 2.47 40.34 -38.67
CA GLY A 95 2.94 41.71 -38.51
C GLY A 95 3.99 42.12 -39.55
N ILE A 96 5.01 41.28 -39.77
CA ILE A 96 6.07 41.53 -40.77
C ILE A 96 5.49 41.60 -42.18
N ASN A 97 4.66 40.62 -42.57
CA ASN A 97 4.09 40.58 -43.92
C ASN A 97 3.05 41.69 -44.15
N SER A 98 2.27 42.06 -43.12
CA SER A 98 1.34 43.19 -43.21
C SER A 98 2.07 44.52 -43.34
N TYR A 99 3.22 44.69 -42.68
CA TYR A 99 4.06 45.89 -42.79
C TYR A 99 4.74 46.03 -44.16
N LEU A 100 5.23 44.92 -44.75
CA LEU A 100 5.85 44.92 -46.08
C LEU A 100 4.85 45.10 -47.24
N GLY A 101 3.56 44.82 -47.01
CA GLY A 101 2.48 45.09 -47.96
C GLY A 101 2.72 44.43 -49.34
N GLY A 102 2.80 45.25 -50.40
CA GLY A 102 2.93 44.78 -51.78
C GLY A 102 4.28 44.13 -52.15
N GLN A 103 5.31 44.25 -51.29
CA GLN A 103 6.59 43.55 -51.42
C GLN A 103 6.71 42.38 -50.43
N ALA A 104 5.63 42.05 -49.72
CA ALA A 104 5.63 40.96 -48.77
C ALA A 104 5.82 39.60 -49.46
N PHE A 105 6.47 38.69 -48.74
CA PHE A 105 6.65 37.31 -49.19
C PHE A 105 5.31 36.54 -49.14
N ASP A 106 4.43 36.88 -48.20
CA ASP A 106 3.09 36.33 -48.04
C ASP A 106 2.04 37.46 -47.87
N PRO A 107 1.62 38.14 -48.95
CA PRO A 107 0.64 39.22 -48.87
C PRO A 107 -0.74 38.72 -48.39
N PHE A 108 -1.54 39.61 -47.80
CA PHE A 108 -2.93 39.30 -47.44
C PHE A 108 -3.68 38.77 -48.68
N PRO A 109 -4.29 37.56 -48.66
CA PRO A 109 -4.83 36.81 -47.50
C PRO A 109 -3.95 35.70 -46.88
N PHE A 110 -2.61 35.78 -46.96
CA PHE A 110 -1.64 34.85 -46.34
C PHE A 110 -1.74 33.38 -46.79
N ILE A 111 -1.54 33.13 -48.09
CA ILE A 111 -1.72 31.79 -48.68
C ILE A 111 -0.72 30.77 -48.14
N LEU A 112 0.52 31.18 -47.88
CA LEU A 112 1.58 30.28 -47.42
C LEU A 112 1.34 29.86 -45.97
N LEU A 113 1.00 30.82 -45.12
CA LEU A 113 0.63 30.55 -43.74
C LEU A 113 -0.59 29.65 -43.66
N ASN A 114 -1.61 29.90 -44.48
CA ASN A 114 -2.83 29.09 -44.50
C ASN A 114 -2.56 27.65 -44.98
N LEU A 115 -1.72 27.47 -46.00
CA LEU A 115 -1.29 26.15 -46.46
C LEU A 115 -0.53 25.41 -45.34
N ALA A 116 0.43 26.07 -44.69
CA ALA A 116 1.23 25.47 -43.63
C ALA A 116 0.36 25.03 -42.43
N LEU A 117 -0.56 25.89 -41.98
CA LEU A 117 -1.49 25.56 -40.90
C LEU A 117 -2.43 24.41 -41.28
N SER A 118 -2.91 24.37 -42.52
CA SER A 118 -3.77 23.29 -43.01
C SER A 118 -3.05 21.94 -43.01
N THR A 119 -1.80 21.90 -43.49
CA THR A 119 -0.98 20.68 -43.47
C THR A 119 -0.64 20.27 -42.04
N LEU A 120 -0.33 21.22 -41.16
CA LEU A 120 -0.04 20.94 -39.74
C LEU A 120 -1.27 20.31 -39.06
N ALA A 121 -2.45 20.88 -39.24
CA ALA A 121 -3.70 20.36 -38.69
C ALA A 121 -4.05 18.97 -39.24
N ALA A 122 -3.82 18.73 -40.54
CA ALA A 122 -4.09 17.43 -41.18
C ALA A 122 -3.23 16.30 -40.58
N ILE A 123 -1.97 16.58 -40.25
CA ILE A 123 -1.06 15.60 -39.63
C ILE A 123 -1.35 15.45 -38.13
N GLN A 124 -1.84 16.51 -37.48
CA GLN A 124 -2.10 16.51 -36.04
C GLN A 124 -3.15 15.48 -35.63
N ALA A 125 -4.27 15.35 -36.35
CA ALA A 125 -5.35 14.44 -35.96
C ALA A 125 -4.94 12.96 -35.91
N PRO A 126 -4.25 12.38 -36.92
CA PRO A 126 -3.72 11.02 -36.85
C PRO A 126 -2.67 10.81 -35.77
N VAL A 127 -1.78 11.79 -35.53
CA VAL A 127 -0.75 11.69 -34.49
C VAL A 127 -1.38 11.66 -33.10
N ILE A 128 -2.36 12.53 -32.85
CA ILE A 128 -3.13 12.53 -31.61
C ILE A 128 -3.87 11.18 -31.45
N LEU A 129 -4.54 10.71 -32.49
CA LEU A 129 -5.28 9.44 -32.45
C LEU A 129 -4.36 8.25 -32.18
N MET A 130 -3.15 8.23 -32.78
CA MET A 130 -2.15 7.19 -32.56
C MET A 130 -1.62 7.22 -31.12
N SER A 131 -1.33 8.41 -30.58
CA SER A 131 -0.93 8.59 -29.19
C SER A 131 -2.04 8.18 -28.21
N GLN A 132 -3.30 8.49 -28.52
CA GLN A 132 -4.46 8.10 -27.72
C GLN A 132 -4.69 6.59 -27.74
N ASN A 133 -4.62 5.96 -28.91
CA ASN A 133 -4.77 4.50 -29.04
C ASN A 133 -3.70 3.76 -28.24
N ARG A 134 -2.47 4.29 -28.21
CA ARG A 134 -1.38 3.69 -27.42
C ARG A 134 -1.54 3.92 -25.92
N GLN A 135 -1.97 5.11 -25.49
CA GLN A 135 -2.33 5.36 -24.08
C GLN A 135 -3.45 4.43 -23.61
N ALA A 136 -4.54 4.29 -24.40
CA ALA A 136 -5.63 3.37 -24.08
C ALA A 136 -5.19 1.91 -23.98
N THR A 137 -4.19 1.50 -24.77
CA THR A 137 -3.60 0.15 -24.69
C THR A 137 -2.83 -0.04 -23.38
N LYS A 138 -2.03 0.96 -22.96
CA LYS A 138 -1.34 0.96 -21.67
C LYS A 138 -2.33 0.93 -20.51
N ASP A 139 -3.32 1.81 -20.53
CA ASP A 139 -4.36 1.91 -19.50
C ASP A 139 -5.14 0.60 -19.35
N ARG A 140 -5.45 -0.08 -20.47
CA ARG A 140 -6.12 -1.38 -20.45
C ARG A 140 -5.23 -2.47 -19.83
N ALA A 141 -3.94 -2.48 -20.14
CA ALA A 141 -3.02 -3.48 -19.58
C ALA A 141 -2.85 -3.29 -18.07
N VAL A 142 -2.76 -2.05 -17.60
CA VAL A 142 -2.73 -1.70 -16.17
C VAL A 142 -4.03 -2.13 -15.50
N ALA A 143 -5.18 -1.81 -16.07
CA ALA A 143 -6.47 -2.19 -15.51
C ALA A 143 -6.68 -3.70 -15.41
N GLU A 144 -6.20 -4.46 -16.41
CA GLU A 144 -6.23 -5.94 -16.34
C GLU A 144 -5.31 -6.46 -15.23
N ASN A 145 -4.11 -5.91 -15.09
CA ASN A 145 -3.19 -6.29 -14.02
C ASN A 145 -3.79 -6.02 -12.63
N ASP A 146 -4.31 -4.81 -12.42
CA ASP A 146 -4.98 -4.41 -11.18
C ASP A 146 -6.15 -5.34 -10.84
N PHE A 147 -6.92 -5.75 -11.86
CA PHE A 147 -8.01 -6.71 -11.69
C PHE A 147 -7.51 -8.08 -11.20
N GLN A 148 -6.44 -8.61 -11.79
CA GLN A 148 -5.86 -9.88 -11.38
C GLN A 148 -5.27 -9.83 -9.96
N VAL A 149 -4.59 -8.73 -9.62
CA VAL A 149 -4.09 -8.50 -8.26
C VAL A 149 -5.24 -8.43 -7.27
N ASN A 150 -6.33 -7.74 -7.61
CA ASN A 150 -7.50 -7.64 -6.73
C ASN A 150 -8.16 -9.01 -6.51
N LEU A 151 -8.31 -9.83 -7.55
CA LEU A 151 -8.83 -11.20 -7.42
C LEU A 151 -7.94 -12.06 -6.53
N LYS A 152 -6.61 -11.96 -6.70
CA LYS A 152 -5.65 -12.68 -5.84
C LYS A 152 -5.80 -12.25 -4.38
N ASN A 153 -5.86 -10.95 -4.13
CA ASN A 153 -6.07 -10.40 -2.79
C ASN A 153 -7.39 -10.89 -2.17
N GLU A 154 -8.47 -10.96 -2.95
CA GLU A 154 -9.76 -11.47 -2.47
C GLU A 154 -9.66 -12.92 -2.02
N VAL A 155 -8.97 -13.77 -2.77
CA VAL A 155 -8.73 -15.17 -2.40
C VAL A 155 -7.85 -15.29 -1.16
N GLU A 156 -6.77 -14.51 -1.07
CA GLU A 156 -5.88 -14.52 0.10
C GLU A 156 -6.58 -14.03 1.36
N ILE A 157 -7.41 -13.00 1.27
CA ILE A 157 -8.23 -12.51 2.38
C ILE A 157 -9.23 -13.58 2.84
N ALA A 158 -9.85 -14.32 1.90
CA ALA A 158 -10.75 -15.40 2.23
C ALA A 158 -10.03 -16.56 2.94
N ASP A 159 -8.80 -16.89 2.53
CA ASP A 159 -7.98 -17.90 3.20
C ASP A 159 -7.56 -17.45 4.61
N LEU A 160 -7.14 -16.19 4.77
CA LEU A 160 -6.85 -15.58 6.07
C LEU A 160 -8.06 -15.62 7.00
N HIS A 161 -9.26 -15.32 6.51
CA HIS A 161 -10.50 -15.44 7.29
C HIS A 161 -10.71 -16.87 7.79
N ARG A 162 -10.55 -17.88 6.92
CA ARG A 162 -10.68 -19.30 7.33
C ARG A 162 -9.69 -19.69 8.41
N LYS A 163 -8.44 -19.20 8.32
CA LYS A 163 -7.41 -19.44 9.34
C LYS A 163 -7.77 -18.77 10.66
N ILE A 164 -8.27 -17.54 10.63
CA ILE A 164 -8.74 -16.82 11.82
C ILE A 164 -9.92 -17.54 12.48
N ASP A 165 -10.88 -18.04 11.69
CA ASP A 165 -12.01 -18.81 12.20
C ASP A 165 -11.52 -20.09 12.89
N SER A 166 -10.58 -20.82 12.28
CA SER A 166 -10.00 -22.02 12.88
C SER A 166 -9.26 -21.74 14.20
N LEU A 167 -8.52 -20.62 14.29
CA LEU A 167 -7.86 -20.20 15.53
C LEU A 167 -8.88 -19.82 16.60
N THR A 168 -9.94 -19.12 16.22
CA THR A 168 -11.03 -18.72 17.12
C THR A 168 -11.77 -19.93 17.69
N ASP A 169 -12.02 -20.95 16.86
CA ASP A 169 -12.61 -22.21 17.29
C ASP A 169 -11.70 -22.95 18.27
N ALA A 170 -10.41 -23.04 17.97
CA ALA A 170 -9.42 -23.66 18.84
C ALA A 170 -9.34 -22.97 20.21
N LEU A 171 -9.32 -21.64 20.24
CA LEU A 171 -9.30 -20.84 21.46
C LEU A 171 -10.59 -21.03 22.27
N THR A 172 -11.74 -21.07 21.59
CA THR A 172 -13.04 -21.33 22.23
C THR A 172 -13.07 -22.72 22.86
N MET A 173 -12.54 -23.72 22.18
CA MET A 173 -12.43 -25.08 22.71
C MET A 173 -11.50 -25.13 23.93
N GLN A 174 -10.33 -24.49 23.85
CA GLN A 174 -9.40 -24.40 24.98
C GLN A 174 -10.07 -23.75 26.20
N THR A 175 -10.81 -22.67 25.99
CA THR A 175 -11.54 -21.96 27.06
C THR A 175 -12.58 -22.88 27.72
N ARG A 176 -13.33 -23.67 26.94
CA ARG A 176 -14.27 -24.66 27.47
C ARG A 176 -13.58 -25.74 28.29
N LEU A 177 -12.46 -26.28 27.80
CA LEU A 177 -11.69 -27.31 28.50
C LEU A 177 -11.14 -26.80 29.83
N VAL A 178 -10.58 -25.58 29.84
CA VAL A 178 -10.07 -24.94 31.05
C VAL A 178 -11.20 -24.77 32.08
N ASN A 179 -12.35 -24.24 31.66
CA ASN A 179 -13.51 -24.07 32.56
C ASN A 179 -14.00 -25.41 33.13
N ALA A 180 -14.12 -26.44 32.29
CA ALA A 180 -14.53 -27.78 32.72
C ALA A 180 -13.54 -28.39 33.74
N LEU A 181 -12.24 -28.22 33.51
CA LEU A 181 -11.20 -28.70 34.42
C LEU A 181 -11.23 -27.95 35.76
N VAL A 182 -11.41 -26.63 35.73
CA VAL A 182 -11.56 -25.80 36.93
C VAL A 182 -12.77 -26.26 37.76
N GLU A 183 -13.91 -26.51 37.11
CA GLU A 183 -15.11 -27.02 37.78
C GLU A 183 -14.92 -28.41 38.38
N ALA A 184 -14.27 -29.32 37.65
CA ALA A 184 -13.97 -30.67 38.12
C ALA A 184 -13.07 -30.64 39.36
N ARG A 185 -11.98 -29.86 39.32
CA ARG A 185 -11.07 -29.68 40.45
C ARG A 185 -11.76 -29.05 41.65
N ARG A 186 -12.63 -28.08 41.42
CA ARG A 186 -13.43 -27.47 42.49
C ARG A 186 -14.34 -28.49 43.17
N LYS A 187 -14.95 -29.43 42.43
CA LYS A 187 -15.77 -30.51 43.01
C LYS A 187 -14.93 -31.47 43.86
N GLU A 188 -13.75 -31.89 43.38
CA GLU A 188 -12.84 -32.75 44.13
C GLU A 188 -12.37 -32.09 45.44
N LEU A 189 -11.99 -30.80 45.37
CA LEU A 189 -11.57 -30.03 46.55
C LEU A 189 -12.70 -29.90 47.57
N ASN A 190 -13.92 -29.61 47.11
CA ASN A 190 -15.08 -29.52 48.01
C ASN A 190 -15.41 -30.87 48.67
N ALA A 191 -15.27 -31.98 47.94
CA ALA A 191 -15.50 -33.32 48.50
C ALA A 191 -14.46 -33.67 49.57
N THR A 192 -13.18 -33.39 49.31
CA THR A 192 -12.09 -33.62 50.27
C THR A 192 -12.22 -32.74 51.52
N VAL A 193 -12.57 -31.46 51.37
CA VAL A 193 -12.84 -30.56 52.50
C VAL A 193 -13.97 -31.10 53.38
N ARG A 194 -15.08 -31.57 52.79
CA ARG A 194 -16.20 -32.16 53.54
C ARG A 194 -15.78 -33.43 54.32
N LEU A 195 -14.96 -34.29 53.72
CA LEU A 195 -14.46 -35.49 54.41
C LEU A 195 -13.59 -35.14 55.62
N ILE A 196 -12.71 -34.14 55.49
CA ILE A 196 -11.88 -33.66 56.60
C ILE A 196 -12.75 -33.05 57.72
N GLU A 197 -13.77 -32.27 57.36
CA GLU A 197 -14.69 -31.65 58.32
C GLU A 197 -15.50 -32.70 59.11
N HIS A 198 -15.98 -33.74 58.42
CA HIS A 198 -16.63 -34.89 59.07
C HIS A 198 -15.66 -35.68 59.97
N ALA A 199 -14.42 -35.92 59.54
CA ALA A 199 -13.41 -36.61 60.36
C ALA A 199 -13.06 -35.81 61.63
N ARG A 200 -12.86 -34.49 61.52
CA ARG A 200 -12.63 -33.58 62.66
C ARG A 200 -13.83 -33.59 63.62
N SER A 201 -15.05 -33.59 63.09
CA SER A 201 -16.27 -33.64 63.91
C SER A 201 -16.42 -34.97 64.65
N GLY A 202 -15.96 -36.07 64.04
CA GLY A 202 -15.91 -37.41 64.66
C GLY A 202 -14.84 -37.54 65.76
N GLU A 203 -13.65 -36.96 65.57
CA GLU A 203 -12.60 -36.91 66.61
C GLU A 203 -13.01 -36.06 67.81
N ALA A 204 -13.68 -34.92 67.58
CA ALA A 204 -14.21 -34.08 68.66
C ALA A 204 -15.28 -34.80 69.50
N ALA A 205 -16.08 -35.67 68.88
CA ALA A 205 -17.06 -36.51 69.57
C ALA A 205 -16.42 -37.68 70.35
N ASN A 206 -15.30 -38.24 69.86
CA ASN A 206 -14.61 -39.36 70.50
C ASN A 206 -13.68 -38.92 71.65
N GLY A 207 -13.06 -37.73 71.56
CA GLY A 207 -12.24 -37.16 72.64
C GLY A 207 -13.02 -36.74 73.89
N ALA A 208 -14.34 -36.54 73.78
CA ALA A 208 -15.22 -36.25 74.91
C ALA A 208 -15.54 -37.50 75.77
N HIS A 209 -15.10 -38.70 75.36
CA HIS A 209 -15.39 -39.96 76.04
C HIS A 209 -14.17 -40.63 76.70
N ALA A 210 -13.00 -39.97 76.79
CA ALA A 210 -11.87 -40.51 77.56
C ALA A 210 -12.18 -40.48 79.07
N PRO A 211 -12.23 -41.64 79.77
CA PRO A 211 -12.59 -41.67 81.18
C PRO A 211 -11.46 -41.12 82.06
N ALA A 212 -11.79 -40.14 82.91
CA ALA A 212 -11.01 -39.83 84.10
C ALA A 212 -10.95 -41.10 84.97
N SER A 213 -9.81 -41.81 84.89
CA SER A 213 -9.54 -43.00 85.68
C SER A 213 -8.96 -42.54 87.02
N GLY A 214 -9.75 -42.71 88.09
CA GLY A 214 -9.25 -42.82 89.46
C GLY A 214 -8.80 -44.25 89.75
#